data_AF-A0A0R3W2A6-F1
#
_entry.id   AF-A0A0R3W2A6-F1
#
_cell.length_a   1.000
_cell.length_b   1.000
_cell.length_c   1.000
_cell.angle_alpha   90.00
_cell.angle_beta   90.00
_cell.angle_gamma   90.00
#
_symmetry.space_group_name_H-M   'P 1'
#
loop_
_entity.id
_entity.type
_entity.pdbx_description
1 polymer ?
#
loop_
_entity_poly.entity_id
_entity_poly.type
_entity_poly.pdbx_seq_one_letter_code
_entity_poly.pdbx_strand_id
1 'polypeptide(L)'
;MYNGIGLPTPRGSGTNGYVQRNLAYLTTYKDKINYKTDAEVKHADALAFKEPNKDILMHEKKRRVEVRCFELRQTMEDQGYTEEEIDEKVSALREELTSRLTDDIAPKNLGEAFKPGATIIPDANRLVPRGTHETAAVTILKNTVFKEALGIGDDYEDGSAMQSSRERRQQAEAAKALFESQKSLKTLKSSSEESEEDKGVSKKEKKVKKHKKIHTHHKKHKRSRRESVNSSDSGSAAESRERRRKRHKHRHHRDGKA
;
A
#
# COMPACT_ATOMS: atom_id res chain seq x y z
N MET A 1 6.30 53.26 -21.06
CA MET A 1 5.71 52.44 -19.96
C MET A 1 6.19 51.01 -20.11
N TYR A 2 6.66 50.40 -19.02
CA TYR A 2 7.11 49.01 -19.01
C TYR A 2 6.07 48.18 -18.26
N ASN A 3 5.55 47.09 -18.84
CA ASN A 3 4.49 46.24 -18.26
C ASN A 3 3.25 47.02 -17.74
N GLY A 4 2.87 48.12 -18.40
CA GLY A 4 1.72 48.96 -18.01
C GLY A 4 1.91 49.73 -16.69
N ILE A 5 3.10 49.73 -16.08
CA ILE A 5 3.39 50.45 -14.84
C ILE A 5 4.31 51.65 -15.08
N GLY A 6 4.08 52.72 -14.31
CA GLY A 6 4.85 53.98 -14.37
C GLY A 6 4.26 55.05 -15.29
N LEU A 7 5.03 56.11 -15.52
CA LEU A 7 4.65 57.24 -16.38
C LEU A 7 5.10 57.02 -17.84
N PRO A 8 4.36 57.55 -18.84
CA PRO A 8 4.78 57.52 -20.24
C PRO A 8 6.02 58.40 -20.48
N THR A 9 6.06 59.59 -19.86
CA THR A 9 7.21 60.48 -19.83
C THR A 9 7.34 61.13 -18.44
N PRO A 10 8.56 61.34 -17.91
CA PRO A 10 8.76 62.01 -16.62
C PRO A 10 8.62 63.54 -16.71
N ARG A 11 8.66 64.10 -17.93
CA ARG A 11 8.54 65.55 -18.18
C ARG A 11 7.13 66.03 -17.82
N GLY A 12 7.04 67.06 -16.98
CA GLY A 12 5.78 67.62 -16.50
C GLY A 12 5.22 66.95 -15.23
N SER A 13 5.77 65.80 -14.81
CA SER A 13 5.38 65.16 -13.55
C SER A 13 6.08 65.73 -12.32
N GLY A 14 7.15 66.52 -12.49
CA GLY A 14 7.96 67.03 -11.37
C GLY A 14 8.75 65.96 -10.61
N THR A 15 8.92 64.77 -11.17
CA THR A 15 9.69 63.66 -10.59
C THR A 15 10.69 63.10 -11.60
N ASN A 16 11.66 62.31 -11.12
CA ASN A 16 12.67 61.67 -11.97
C ASN A 16 12.13 60.46 -12.76
N GLY A 17 10.86 60.08 -12.58
CA GLY A 17 10.25 58.92 -13.24
C GLY A 17 10.74 57.55 -12.76
N TYR A 18 11.43 57.49 -11.62
CA TYR A 18 11.93 56.24 -11.06
C TYR A 18 10.80 55.42 -10.43
N VAL A 19 10.60 54.19 -10.91
CA VAL A 19 9.52 53.29 -10.46
C VAL A 19 10.14 52.13 -9.69
N GLN A 20 9.77 51.98 -8.42
CA GLN A 20 10.19 50.87 -7.58
C GLN A 20 9.05 49.85 -7.44
N ARG A 21 9.39 48.56 -7.43
CA ARG A 21 8.43 47.50 -7.08
C ARG A 21 8.01 47.61 -5.63
N ASN A 22 6.72 47.44 -5.34
CA ASN A 22 6.24 47.38 -3.96
C ASN A 22 6.69 46.06 -3.31
N LEU A 23 7.54 46.14 -2.27
CA LEU A 23 8.03 44.99 -1.50
C LEU A 23 6.97 44.40 -0.56
N ALA A 24 6.00 45.22 -0.13
CA ALA A 24 4.91 44.80 0.74
C ALA A 24 3.73 44.18 -0.03
N TYR A 25 3.76 44.22 -1.36
CA TYR A 25 2.74 43.58 -2.18
C TYR A 25 2.91 42.06 -2.14
N LEU A 26 2.05 41.39 -1.37
CA LEU A 26 1.96 39.94 -1.35
C LEU A 26 1.21 39.48 -2.60
N THR A 27 1.91 38.77 -3.50
CA THR A 27 1.27 38.13 -4.65
C THR A 27 0.23 37.12 -4.16
N THR A 28 -1.02 37.27 -4.60
CA THR A 28 -2.15 36.41 -4.22
C THR A 28 -2.23 35.14 -5.06
N TYR A 29 -1.34 34.98 -6.05
CA TYR A 29 -1.17 33.72 -6.76
C TYR A 29 -0.52 32.71 -5.81
N LYS A 30 -1.36 32.05 -5.01
CA LYS A 30 -0.98 30.80 -4.36
C LYS A 30 -0.64 29.82 -5.49
N ASP A 31 0.53 29.19 -5.42
CA ASP A 31 0.82 28.02 -6.23
C ASP A 31 -0.35 27.06 -6.06
N LYS A 32 -1.13 26.86 -7.13
CA LYS A 32 -2.24 25.92 -7.10
C LYS A 32 -1.62 24.55 -6.87
N ILE A 33 -1.78 24.03 -5.66
CA ILE A 33 -1.45 22.65 -5.35
C ILE A 33 -2.42 21.82 -6.19
N ASN A 34 -1.92 21.22 -7.27
CA ASN A 34 -2.69 20.30 -8.10
C ASN A 34 -2.95 19.05 -7.26
N TYR A 35 -4.07 19.05 -6.52
CA TYR A 35 -4.59 17.85 -5.92
C TYR A 35 -4.97 16.90 -7.04
N LYS A 36 -4.47 15.66 -6.97
CA LYS A 36 -4.90 14.61 -7.88
C LYS A 36 -6.40 14.43 -7.69
N THR A 37 -7.14 14.51 -8.79
CA THR A 37 -8.57 14.23 -8.78
C THR A 37 -8.81 12.76 -8.40
N ASP A 38 -9.98 12.43 -7.83
CA ASP A 38 -10.31 11.02 -7.51
C ASP A 38 -10.21 10.11 -8.74
N ALA A 39 -10.44 10.65 -9.94
CA ALA A 39 -10.26 9.95 -11.20
C ALA A 39 -8.77 9.61 -11.48
N GLU A 40 -7.85 10.53 -11.19
CA GLU A 40 -6.40 10.30 -11.32
C GLU A 40 -5.89 9.28 -10.30
N VAL A 41 -6.44 9.27 -9.08
CA VAL A 41 -6.10 8.27 -8.06
C VAL A 41 -6.55 6.89 -8.51
N LYS A 42 -7.81 6.75 -8.95
CA LYS A 42 -8.34 5.49 -9.51
C LYS A 42 -7.55 5.01 -10.72
N HIS A 43 -7.14 5.92 -11.61
CA HIS A 43 -6.28 5.56 -12.73
C HIS A 43 -4.90 5.09 -12.30
N ALA A 44 -4.29 5.75 -11.30
CA ALA A 44 -2.99 5.33 -10.77
C ALA A 44 -3.06 3.94 -10.12
N ASP A 45 -4.12 3.67 -9.35
CA ASP A 45 -4.35 2.36 -8.75
C ASP A 45 -4.57 1.29 -9.84
N ALA A 46 -5.39 1.58 -10.85
CA ALA A 46 -5.61 0.67 -11.98
C ALA A 46 -4.33 0.39 -12.80
N LEU A 47 -3.41 1.36 -12.89
CA LEU A 47 -2.10 1.16 -13.52
C LEU A 47 -1.19 0.27 -12.67
N ALA A 48 -1.27 0.36 -11.34
CA ALA A 48 -0.48 -0.44 -10.41
C ALA A 48 -0.90 -1.92 -10.37
N PHE A 49 -2.18 -2.21 -10.61
CA PHE A 49 -2.75 -3.57 -10.56
C PHE A 49 -3.04 -4.17 -11.95
N LYS A 50 -2.24 -3.85 -12.96
CA LYS A 50 -2.38 -4.49 -14.27
C LYS A 50 -1.99 -5.96 -14.21
N GLU A 51 -2.89 -6.83 -14.63
CA GLU A 51 -2.60 -8.25 -14.79
C GLU A 51 -1.47 -8.47 -15.82
N PRO A 52 -0.56 -9.41 -15.56
CA PRO A 52 0.50 -9.75 -16.50
C PRO A 52 -0.08 -10.45 -17.72
N ASN A 53 0.32 -10.02 -18.92
CA ASN A 53 -0.07 -10.69 -20.14
C ASN A 53 0.71 -12.01 -20.28
N LYS A 54 -0.02 -13.13 -20.32
CA LYS A 54 0.53 -14.48 -20.44
C LYS A 54 1.35 -14.66 -21.72
N ASP A 55 0.91 -14.07 -22.83
CA ASP A 55 1.61 -14.19 -24.12
C ASP A 55 3.00 -13.58 -24.03
N ILE A 56 3.11 -12.39 -23.44
CA ILE A 56 4.40 -11.70 -23.27
C ILE A 56 5.34 -12.49 -22.37
N LEU A 57 4.83 -13.11 -21.30
CA LEU A 57 5.62 -13.98 -20.44
C LEU A 57 6.10 -15.24 -21.20
N MET A 58 5.25 -15.84 -22.03
CA MET A 58 5.61 -17.01 -22.85
C MET A 58 6.63 -16.64 -23.94
N HIS A 59 6.51 -15.46 -24.54
CA HIS A 59 7.49 -14.94 -25.48
C HIS A 59 8.85 -14.73 -24.82
N GLU A 60 8.90 -14.14 -23.63
CA GLU A 60 10.17 -13.95 -22.91
C GLU A 60 10.80 -15.29 -22.52
N LYS A 61 9.98 -16.27 -22.11
CA LYS A 61 10.43 -17.65 -21.87
C LYS A 61 11.06 -18.29 -23.13
N LYS A 62 10.39 -18.22 -24.28
CA LYS A 62 10.93 -18.72 -25.56
C LYS A 62 12.19 -17.98 -25.97
N ARG A 63 12.21 -16.65 -25.82
CA ARG A 63 13.39 -15.81 -26.09
C ARG A 63 14.59 -16.25 -25.26
N ARG A 64 14.40 -16.60 -23.98
CA ARG A 64 15.48 -17.12 -23.12
C ARG A 64 16.06 -18.44 -23.65
N VAL A 65 15.22 -19.33 -24.19
CA VAL A 65 15.69 -20.56 -24.85
C VAL A 65 16.59 -20.22 -26.04
N GLU A 66 16.12 -19.34 -26.92
CA GLU A 66 16.88 -18.91 -28.10
C GLU A 66 18.20 -18.22 -27.74
N VAL A 67 18.22 -17.41 -26.67
CA VAL A 67 19.46 -16.81 -26.16
C VAL A 67 20.44 -17.88 -25.71
N ARG A 68 19.99 -18.92 -25.00
CA ARG A 68 20.87 -20.04 -24.59
C ARG A 68 21.38 -20.84 -25.78
N CYS A 69 20.55 -21.08 -26.79
CA CYS A 69 20.97 -21.70 -28.04
C CYS A 69 22.04 -20.87 -28.74
N PHE A 70 21.87 -19.55 -28.78
CA PHE A 70 22.85 -18.63 -29.38
C PHE A 70 24.16 -18.57 -28.60
N GLU A 71 24.10 -18.54 -27.27
CA GLU A 71 25.29 -18.61 -26.41
C GLU A 71 26.10 -19.90 -26.65
N LEU A 72 25.42 -21.06 -26.73
CA LEU A 72 26.08 -22.34 -27.04
C LEU A 72 26.76 -22.29 -28.41
N ARG A 73 26.02 -21.83 -29.43
CA ARG A 73 26.55 -21.68 -30.79
C ARG A 73 27.83 -20.85 -30.79
N GLN A 74 27.79 -19.66 -30.18
CA GLN A 74 28.95 -18.78 -30.10
C GLN A 74 30.14 -19.45 -29.39
N THR A 75 29.89 -20.16 -28.28
CA THR A 75 30.97 -20.86 -27.57
C THR A 75 31.62 -21.98 -28.39
N MET A 76 30.86 -22.66 -29.24
CA MET A 76 31.38 -23.71 -30.11
C MET A 76 32.08 -23.15 -31.35
N GLU A 77 31.60 -22.04 -31.91
CA GLU A 77 32.28 -21.30 -32.98
C GLU A 77 33.65 -20.80 -32.48
N ASP A 78 33.72 -20.21 -31.29
CA ASP A 78 34.96 -19.77 -30.65
C ASP A 78 35.95 -20.93 -30.38
N GLN A 79 35.43 -22.15 -30.17
CA GLN A 79 36.22 -23.37 -29.99
C GLN A 79 36.65 -24.03 -31.31
N GLY A 80 36.14 -23.55 -32.45
CA GLY A 80 36.52 -24.04 -33.78
C GLY A 80 35.84 -25.35 -34.21
N TYR A 81 34.65 -25.65 -33.67
CA TYR A 81 33.84 -26.78 -34.13
C TYR A 81 33.31 -26.56 -35.56
N THR A 82 32.95 -27.65 -36.25
CA THR A 82 32.33 -27.59 -37.58
C THR A 82 30.87 -27.13 -37.48
N GLU A 83 30.36 -26.48 -38.53
CA GLU A 83 28.99 -25.96 -38.57
C GLU A 83 27.94 -27.07 -38.34
N GLU A 84 28.19 -28.27 -38.87
CA GLU A 84 27.31 -29.43 -38.71
C GLU A 84 27.20 -29.89 -37.24
N GLU A 85 28.33 -30.01 -36.54
CA GLU A 85 28.34 -30.40 -35.11
C GLU A 85 27.71 -29.33 -34.22
N ILE A 86 27.83 -28.06 -34.60
CA ILE A 86 27.21 -26.93 -33.90
C ILE A 86 25.69 -27.02 -34.02
N ASP A 87 25.17 -27.22 -35.22
CA ASP A 87 23.73 -27.28 -35.47
C ASP A 87 23.07 -28.50 -34.79
N GLU A 88 23.74 -29.65 -34.77
CA GLU A 88 23.27 -30.85 -34.04
C GLU A 88 23.17 -30.59 -32.53
N LYS A 89 24.20 -30.01 -31.91
CA LYS A 89 24.17 -29.75 -30.46
C LYS A 89 23.19 -28.64 -30.09
N VAL A 90 23.07 -27.60 -30.93
CA VAL A 90 22.12 -26.50 -30.71
C VAL A 90 20.68 -26.95 -30.88
N SER A 91 20.39 -27.80 -31.87
CA SER A 91 19.05 -28.38 -32.05
C SER A 91 18.64 -29.28 -30.88
N ALA A 92 19.54 -30.16 -30.43
CA ALA A 92 19.32 -30.98 -29.23
C ALA A 92 19.04 -30.13 -27.98
N LEU A 93 19.83 -29.07 -27.77
CA LEU A 93 19.62 -28.14 -26.65
C LEU A 93 18.28 -27.40 -26.76
N ARG A 94 17.90 -26.97 -27.97
CA ARG A 94 16.61 -26.29 -28.21
C ARG A 94 15.44 -27.23 -27.85
N GLU A 95 15.49 -28.48 -28.26
CA GLU A 95 14.46 -29.49 -27.94
C GLU A 95 14.39 -29.78 -26.43
N GLU A 96 15.54 -29.91 -25.75
CA GLU A 96 15.61 -30.11 -24.29
C GLU A 96 15.00 -28.92 -23.53
N LEU A 97 15.35 -27.70 -23.90
CA LEU A 97 14.85 -26.50 -23.21
C LEU A 97 13.38 -26.21 -23.53
N THR A 98 12.92 -26.47 -24.75
CA THR A 98 11.50 -26.29 -25.11
C THR A 98 10.61 -27.34 -24.45
N SER A 99 11.04 -28.61 -24.36
CA SER A 99 10.29 -29.66 -23.65
C SER A 99 10.18 -29.38 -22.15
N ARG A 100 11.27 -28.95 -21.50
CA ARG A 100 11.21 -28.46 -20.11
C ARG A 100 10.22 -27.31 -19.93
N LEU A 101 10.19 -26.37 -20.89
CA LEU A 101 9.25 -25.25 -20.85
C LEU A 101 7.79 -25.69 -20.92
N THR A 102 7.49 -26.73 -21.71
CA THR A 102 6.12 -27.26 -21.82
C THR A 102 5.68 -28.01 -20.58
N ASP A 103 6.58 -28.72 -19.92
CA ASP A 103 6.29 -29.45 -18.68
C ASP A 103 5.98 -28.51 -17.49
N ASP A 104 6.62 -27.32 -17.47
CA ASP A 104 6.40 -26.27 -16.46
C ASP A 104 5.08 -25.49 -16.62
N ILE A 105 4.28 -25.76 -17.68
CA ILE A 105 2.97 -25.13 -17.90
C ILE A 105 1.93 -25.64 -16.88
N ALA A 106 2.16 -26.80 -16.27
CA ALA A 106 1.40 -27.26 -15.11
C ALA A 106 2.16 -26.87 -13.83
N PRO A 107 1.80 -25.76 -13.15
CA PRO A 107 2.45 -25.40 -11.90
C PRO A 107 2.12 -26.46 -10.86
N LYS A 108 3.08 -27.36 -10.59
CA LYS A 108 2.86 -28.41 -9.58
C LYS A 108 2.73 -27.84 -8.19
N ASN A 109 3.37 -26.70 -7.87
CA ASN A 109 3.21 -25.99 -6.59
C ASN A 109 3.69 -24.52 -6.65
N LEU A 110 3.00 -23.61 -5.96
CA LEU A 110 3.43 -22.20 -5.76
C LEU A 110 4.82 -22.08 -5.09
N GLY A 111 5.22 -23.07 -4.30
CA GLY A 111 6.53 -23.13 -3.65
C GLY A 111 7.70 -23.41 -4.60
N GLU A 112 7.46 -23.89 -5.82
CA GLU A 112 8.50 -24.20 -6.79
C GLU A 112 9.05 -22.94 -7.47
N ALA A 113 8.21 -21.91 -7.63
CA ALA A 113 8.59 -20.60 -8.16
C ALA A 113 9.54 -19.80 -7.24
N PHE A 114 9.67 -20.21 -5.98
CA PHE A 114 10.56 -19.61 -4.98
C PHE A 114 11.72 -20.52 -4.57
N LYS A 115 11.90 -21.69 -5.22
CA LYS A 115 13.11 -22.49 -5.01
C LYS A 115 14.34 -21.66 -5.41
N PRO A 116 15.30 -21.45 -4.51
CA PRO A 116 16.55 -20.76 -4.82
C PRO A 116 17.36 -21.64 -5.77
N GLY A 117 17.12 -21.55 -7.07
CA GLY A 117 17.81 -22.39 -8.05
C GLY A 117 17.32 -22.30 -9.49
N ALA A 118 16.08 -21.86 -9.75
CA ALA A 118 15.53 -21.94 -11.12
C ALA A 118 15.95 -20.79 -12.06
N THR A 119 16.56 -19.71 -11.57
CA THR A 119 17.22 -18.69 -12.41
C THR A 119 18.33 -18.01 -11.64
N ILE A 120 19.47 -18.70 -11.52
CA ILE A 120 20.67 -18.13 -10.90
C ILE A 120 21.29 -17.13 -11.89
N ILE A 121 21.01 -15.84 -11.69
CA ILE A 121 22.05 -14.83 -11.85
C ILE A 121 22.88 -14.93 -10.56
N PRO A 122 24.19 -15.22 -10.61
CA PRO A 122 24.96 -15.68 -9.47
C PRO A 122 25.15 -14.68 -8.32
N ASP A 123 24.70 -13.43 -8.46
CA ASP A 123 25.02 -12.35 -7.51
C ASP A 123 23.85 -11.82 -6.67
N ALA A 124 22.62 -12.33 -6.84
CA ALA A 124 21.53 -11.95 -5.95
C ALA A 124 20.51 -13.08 -5.84
N ASN A 125 20.28 -13.57 -4.62
CA ASN A 125 19.17 -14.44 -4.23
C ASN A 125 17.77 -13.77 -4.41
N ARG A 126 17.60 -12.96 -5.45
CA ARG A 126 16.42 -12.15 -5.73
C ARG A 126 16.11 -12.26 -7.21
N LEU A 127 14.89 -12.68 -7.55
CA LEU A 127 14.34 -12.50 -8.90
C LEU A 127 14.37 -11.00 -9.21
N VAL A 128 15.25 -10.60 -10.13
CA VAL A 128 15.27 -9.27 -10.73
C VAL A 128 14.49 -9.40 -12.05
N PRO A 129 13.16 -9.17 -12.04
CA PRO A 129 12.40 -9.15 -13.28
C PRO A 129 12.97 -8.07 -14.20
N ARG A 130 13.16 -8.41 -15.46
CA ARG A 130 13.72 -7.52 -16.48
C ARG A 130 12.61 -6.72 -17.19
N GLY A 131 11.40 -7.29 -17.29
CA GLY A 131 10.25 -6.70 -17.97
C GLY A 131 9.11 -6.25 -17.05
N THR A 132 8.26 -5.35 -17.54
CA THR A 132 7.08 -4.84 -16.82
C THR A 132 6.10 -5.96 -16.44
N HIS A 133 5.78 -6.87 -17.37
CA HIS A 133 4.87 -7.98 -17.10
C HIS A 133 5.45 -9.00 -16.12
N GLU A 134 6.77 -9.22 -16.16
CA GLU A 134 7.46 -10.03 -15.15
C GLU A 134 7.39 -9.39 -13.77
N THR A 135 7.59 -8.07 -13.67
CA THR A 135 7.44 -7.34 -12.39
C THR A 135 6.03 -7.46 -11.84
N ALA A 136 5.01 -7.37 -12.70
CA ALA A 136 3.61 -7.53 -12.32
C ALA A 136 3.31 -8.94 -11.82
N ALA A 137 3.75 -9.97 -12.55
CA ALA A 137 3.61 -11.37 -12.14
C ALA A 137 4.28 -11.65 -10.79
N VAL A 138 5.52 -11.19 -10.60
CA VAL A 138 6.24 -11.32 -9.32
C VAL A 138 5.54 -10.56 -8.20
N THR A 139 4.94 -9.40 -8.49
CA THR A 139 4.21 -8.61 -7.50
C THR A 139 2.92 -9.30 -7.07
N ILE A 140 2.17 -9.88 -8.02
CA ILE A 140 0.99 -10.70 -7.72
C ILE A 140 1.39 -11.88 -6.83
N LEU A 141 2.43 -12.64 -7.20
CA LEU A 141 2.91 -13.77 -6.39
C LEU A 141 3.37 -13.35 -4.98
N LYS A 142 4.03 -12.20 -4.84
CA LYS A 142 4.40 -11.67 -3.52
C LYS A 142 3.17 -11.29 -2.72
N ASN A 143 2.19 -10.66 -3.36
CA ASN A 143 0.95 -10.25 -2.72
C ASN A 143 0.11 -11.47 -2.31
N THR A 144 0.09 -12.57 -3.08
CA THR A 144 -0.62 -13.80 -2.70
C THR A 144 0.03 -14.46 -1.50
N VAL A 145 1.36 -14.62 -1.50
CA VAL A 145 2.10 -15.16 -0.34
C VAL A 145 1.89 -14.28 0.90
N PHE A 146 1.90 -12.96 0.73
CA PHE A 146 1.65 -12.02 1.81
C PHE A 146 0.19 -12.09 2.32
N LYS A 147 -0.78 -12.26 1.42
CA LYS A 147 -2.20 -12.43 1.72
C LYS A 147 -2.42 -13.69 2.58
N GLU A 148 -1.83 -14.81 2.17
CA GLU A 148 -1.85 -16.08 2.92
C GLU A 148 -1.19 -15.93 4.30
N ALA A 149 0.00 -15.30 4.36
CA ALA A 149 0.71 -15.08 5.62
C ALA A 149 -0.05 -14.19 6.62
N LEU A 150 -0.85 -13.24 6.12
CA LEU A 150 -1.75 -12.43 6.94
C LEU A 150 -3.05 -13.15 7.33
N GLY A 151 -3.27 -14.38 6.85
CA GLY A 151 -4.51 -15.12 7.09
C GLY A 151 -5.72 -14.52 6.38
N ILE A 152 -5.51 -13.77 5.29
CA ILE A 152 -6.58 -13.24 4.46
C ILE A 152 -7.00 -14.36 3.50
N GLY A 153 -8.20 -14.90 3.71
CA GLY A 153 -8.74 -15.97 2.86
C GLY A 153 -9.02 -15.54 1.42
N ASP A 154 -9.28 -16.50 0.55
CA ASP A 154 -9.64 -16.24 -0.85
C ASP A 154 -10.99 -15.55 -1.02
N ASP A 155 -11.89 -15.73 -0.06
CA ASP A 155 -13.19 -15.07 0.02
C ASP A 155 -13.12 -13.58 0.42
N TYR A 156 -11.93 -13.03 0.65
CA TYR A 156 -11.77 -11.64 1.03
C TYR A 156 -11.99 -10.70 -0.15
N GLU A 157 -13.11 -9.98 -0.13
CA GLU A 157 -13.40 -8.89 -1.06
C GLU A 157 -12.98 -7.53 -0.48
N ASP A 158 -12.28 -6.73 -1.30
CA ASP A 158 -11.87 -5.39 -0.92
C ASP A 158 -13.10 -4.49 -0.65
N GLY A 159 -13.05 -3.72 0.44
CA GLY A 159 -14.18 -2.91 0.92
C GLY A 159 -15.21 -3.64 1.82
N SER A 160 -15.18 -4.97 1.89
CA SER A 160 -16.08 -5.75 2.76
C SER A 160 -15.85 -5.49 4.26
N ALA A 161 -14.63 -5.10 4.65
CA ALA A 161 -14.30 -4.76 6.04
C ALA A 161 -15.18 -3.62 6.61
N MET A 162 -15.55 -2.64 5.78
CA MET A 162 -16.43 -1.53 6.20
C MET A 162 -17.91 -1.96 6.24
N GLN A 163 -18.32 -2.86 5.34
CA GLN A 163 -19.67 -3.40 5.31
C GLN A 163 -19.94 -4.32 6.50
N SER A 164 -19.04 -5.27 6.76
CA SER A 164 -19.11 -6.14 7.94
C SER A 164 -19.08 -5.37 9.26
N SER A 165 -18.33 -4.25 9.34
CA SER A 165 -18.38 -3.36 10.50
C SER A 165 -19.73 -2.65 10.66
N ARG A 166 -20.37 -2.24 9.55
CA ARG A 166 -21.70 -1.62 9.57
C ARG A 166 -22.77 -2.65 9.98
N GLU A 167 -22.71 -3.85 9.41
CA GLU A 167 -23.61 -4.96 9.74
C GLU A 167 -23.48 -5.38 11.19
N ARG A 168 -22.24 -5.56 11.70
CA ARG A 168 -22.00 -5.88 13.11
C ARG A 168 -22.56 -4.82 14.05
N ARG A 169 -22.50 -3.54 13.65
CA ARG A 169 -23.10 -2.43 14.40
C ARG A 169 -24.63 -2.48 14.36
N GLN A 170 -25.23 -2.71 13.19
CA GLN A 170 -26.68 -2.86 13.03
C GLN A 170 -27.22 -4.06 13.83
N GLN A 171 -26.53 -5.21 13.78
CA GLN A 171 -26.88 -6.40 14.57
C GLN A 171 -26.80 -6.13 16.07
N ALA A 172 -25.78 -5.41 16.53
CA ALA A 172 -25.65 -5.03 17.94
C ALA A 172 -26.76 -4.05 18.39
N GLU A 173 -27.17 -3.12 17.53
CA GLU A 173 -28.29 -2.20 17.79
C GLU A 173 -29.63 -2.96 17.81
N ALA A 174 -29.86 -3.86 16.86
CA ALA A 174 -31.05 -4.72 16.83
C ALA A 174 -31.13 -5.65 18.06
N ALA A 175 -30.02 -6.28 18.45
CA ALA A 175 -29.97 -7.13 19.64
C ALA A 175 -30.27 -6.35 20.92
N LYS A 176 -29.78 -5.11 21.04
CA LYS A 176 -30.13 -4.21 22.15
C LYS A 176 -31.62 -3.87 22.15
N ALA A 177 -32.19 -3.54 21.00
CA ALA A 177 -33.61 -3.23 20.86
C ALA A 177 -34.51 -4.43 21.24
N LEU A 178 -34.14 -5.66 20.82
CA LEU A 178 -34.85 -6.88 21.21
C LEU A 178 -34.73 -7.18 22.70
N PHE A 179 -33.57 -6.94 23.30
CA PHE A 179 -33.39 -7.11 24.73
C PHE A 179 -34.24 -6.11 25.54
N GLU A 180 -34.32 -4.86 25.08
CA GLU A 180 -35.13 -3.81 25.70
C GLU A 180 -36.63 -4.10 25.55
N SER A 181 -37.09 -4.59 24.39
CA SER A 181 -38.49 -4.99 24.20
C SER A 181 -38.88 -6.21 25.03
N GLN A 182 -38.00 -7.22 25.16
CA GLN A 182 -38.25 -8.33 26.07
C GLN A 182 -38.32 -7.89 27.54
N LYS A 183 -37.49 -6.92 27.92
CA LYS A 183 -37.50 -6.37 29.29
C LYS A 183 -38.80 -5.62 29.58
N SER A 184 -39.29 -4.80 28.64
CA SER A 184 -40.55 -4.08 28.81
C SER A 184 -41.76 -5.01 28.86
N LEU A 185 -41.80 -6.05 28.02
CA LEU A 185 -42.85 -7.08 28.06
C LEU A 185 -42.84 -7.85 29.37
N LYS A 186 -41.67 -8.20 29.91
CA LYS A 186 -41.57 -8.84 31.23
C LYS A 186 -42.09 -7.95 32.36
N THR A 187 -41.79 -6.65 32.34
CA THR A 187 -42.30 -5.72 33.36
C THR A 187 -43.82 -5.54 33.28
N LEU A 188 -44.40 -5.58 32.07
CA LEU A 188 -45.86 -5.51 31.90
C LEU A 188 -46.54 -6.81 32.32
N LYS A 189 -45.92 -7.97 32.02
CA LYS A 189 -46.45 -9.28 32.42
C LYS A 189 -46.40 -9.48 33.94
N SER A 190 -45.30 -9.09 34.60
CA SER A 190 -45.24 -9.09 36.07
C SER A 190 -46.25 -8.12 36.70
N SER A 191 -46.61 -7.02 36.03
CA SER A 191 -47.65 -6.10 36.49
C SER A 191 -49.08 -6.62 36.26
N SER A 192 -49.27 -7.61 35.39
CA SER A 192 -50.58 -8.21 35.07
C SER A 192 -50.81 -9.54 35.77
N GLU A 193 -49.77 -10.22 36.23
CA GLU A 193 -49.88 -11.45 37.04
C GLU A 193 -50.02 -11.14 38.55
N GLU A 194 -49.75 -9.90 39.00
CA GLU A 194 -50.06 -9.45 40.38
C GLU A 194 -51.50 -8.95 40.57
N SER A 195 -52.36 -9.00 39.54
CA SER A 195 -53.77 -8.58 39.64
C SER A 195 -54.78 -9.70 39.88
N GLU A 196 -54.34 -10.95 40.02
CA GLU A 196 -55.20 -12.11 40.25
C GLU A 196 -54.66 -13.00 41.40
N GLU A 197 -54.40 -12.43 42.58
CA GLU A 197 -54.39 -13.20 43.84
C GLU A 197 -54.64 -12.29 45.06
N ASP A 198 -55.91 -12.32 45.48
CA ASP A 198 -56.44 -12.26 46.85
C ASP A 198 -56.50 -10.94 47.65
N LYS A 199 -57.74 -10.62 48.09
CA LYS A 199 -58.05 -9.65 49.14
C LYS A 199 -58.08 -10.37 50.48
N GLY A 200 -57.06 -10.18 51.32
CA GLY A 200 -57.15 -10.70 52.69
C GLY A 200 -56.04 -10.32 53.67
N VAL A 201 -56.35 -9.31 54.50
CA VAL A 201 -55.92 -9.17 55.91
C VAL A 201 -54.56 -8.50 56.22
N SER A 202 -54.71 -7.58 57.17
CA SER A 202 -53.79 -6.63 57.77
C SER A 202 -52.62 -7.20 58.60
N LYS A 203 -51.58 -6.35 58.74
CA LYS A 203 -50.85 -5.91 59.96
C LYS A 203 -49.34 -6.16 60.01
N LYS A 204 -48.67 -5.03 60.28
CA LYS A 204 -47.51 -4.79 61.17
C LYS A 204 -46.12 -5.24 60.73
N GLU A 205 -45.30 -4.20 60.52
CA GLU A 205 -43.97 -3.96 61.10
C GLU A 205 -42.98 -5.13 61.18
N LYS A 206 -41.83 -4.97 60.51
CA LYS A 206 -40.53 -4.94 61.21
C LYS A 206 -39.40 -4.39 60.33
N LYS A 207 -38.78 -3.32 60.84
CA LYS A 207 -37.46 -2.83 60.47
C LYS A 207 -36.42 -3.94 60.66
N VAL A 208 -35.65 -4.29 59.62
CA VAL A 208 -34.23 -4.67 59.73
C VAL A 208 -33.52 -4.27 58.43
N LYS A 209 -32.93 -3.07 58.40
CA LYS A 209 -31.91 -2.71 57.40
C LYS A 209 -30.61 -3.44 57.75
N LYS A 210 -30.38 -4.63 57.19
CA LYS A 210 -29.09 -5.31 57.27
C LYS A 210 -28.29 -5.00 56.02
N HIS A 211 -27.22 -4.25 56.19
CA HIS A 211 -26.21 -3.97 55.18
C HIS A 211 -25.69 -5.27 54.54
N LYS A 212 -25.75 -5.37 53.21
CA LYS A 212 -24.81 -6.18 52.44
C LYS A 212 -24.43 -5.42 51.16
N LYS A 213 -23.31 -4.68 51.27
CA LYS A 213 -22.58 -4.15 50.12
C LYS A 213 -22.15 -5.34 49.26
N ILE A 214 -22.75 -5.51 48.09
CA ILE A 214 -22.19 -6.39 47.07
C ILE A 214 -21.30 -5.52 46.20
N HIS A 215 -20.00 -5.64 46.46
CA HIS A 215 -18.93 -5.12 45.62
C HIS A 215 -19.03 -5.76 44.24
N THR A 216 -19.51 -5.01 43.25
CA THR A 216 -19.29 -5.37 41.84
C THR A 216 -17.90 -4.90 41.44
N HIS A 217 -16.98 -5.86 41.31
CA HIS A 217 -15.65 -5.63 40.76
C HIS A 217 -15.76 -5.19 39.30
N HIS A 218 -15.79 -3.88 39.07
CA HIS A 218 -15.42 -3.32 37.78
C HIS A 218 -13.93 -3.61 37.52
N LYS A 219 -13.63 -4.65 36.72
CA LYS A 219 -12.35 -4.77 36.04
C LYS A 219 -12.22 -3.63 35.03
N LYS A 220 -11.81 -2.45 35.50
CA LYS A 220 -11.25 -1.40 34.65
C LYS A 220 -9.94 -1.94 34.08
N HIS A 221 -9.95 -2.36 32.83
CA HIS A 221 -8.72 -2.48 32.05
C HIS A 221 -8.12 -1.08 31.93
N LYS A 222 -7.19 -0.76 32.84
CA LYS A 222 -6.26 0.33 32.64
C LYS A 222 -5.45 0.01 31.39
N ARG A 223 -5.72 0.73 30.30
CA ARG A 223 -4.72 0.93 29.25
C ARG A 223 -3.51 1.55 29.92
N SER A 224 -2.49 0.74 30.19
CA SER A 224 -1.17 1.23 30.55
C SER A 224 -0.65 2.00 29.34
N ARG A 225 -0.77 3.32 29.41
CA ARG A 225 0.06 4.24 28.67
C ARG A 225 1.48 3.97 29.17
N ARG A 226 2.22 3.11 28.46
CA ARG A 226 3.67 3.03 28.64
C ARG A 226 4.22 4.34 28.11
N GLU A 227 4.54 5.24 29.02
CA GLU A 227 5.62 6.19 28.83
C GLU A 227 6.86 5.38 28.45
N SER A 228 7.22 5.40 27.17
CA SER A 228 8.57 5.09 26.76
C SER A 228 9.42 6.27 27.21
N VAL A 229 10.10 6.05 28.33
CA VAL A 229 11.28 6.79 28.75
C VAL A 229 12.22 7.01 27.57
N ASN A 230 12.62 8.26 27.39
CA ASN A 230 13.77 8.63 26.58
C ASN A 230 15.00 7.91 27.14
N SER A 231 15.47 6.87 26.45
CA SER A 231 16.88 6.49 26.51
C SER A 231 17.62 7.29 25.44
N SER A 232 18.30 8.32 25.89
CA SER A 232 19.45 8.87 25.21
C SER A 232 20.47 7.76 24.98
N ASP A 233 20.63 7.34 23.73
CA ASP A 233 21.87 6.74 23.28
C ASP A 233 22.43 7.55 22.10
N SER A 234 23.63 8.00 22.35
CA SER A 234 24.53 8.77 21.51
C SER A 234 25.26 7.84 20.56
N GLY A 235 25.13 8.03 19.24
CA GLY A 235 25.99 7.29 18.32
C GLY A 235 25.68 7.46 16.84
N SER A 236 26.48 8.31 16.18
CA SER A 236 26.88 8.25 14.75
C SER A 236 25.81 8.22 13.64
N ALA A 237 25.67 9.33 12.91
CA ALA A 237 25.72 9.35 11.43
C ALA A 237 25.66 10.80 10.92
N ALA A 238 26.72 11.55 11.18
CA ALA A 238 26.99 12.82 10.54
C ALA A 238 27.45 12.59 9.09
N GLU A 239 26.55 12.24 8.16
CA GLU A 239 26.93 12.14 6.74
C GLU A 239 25.78 12.28 5.72
N SER A 240 24.86 13.23 5.90
CA SER A 240 23.90 13.55 4.81
C SER A 240 23.61 15.03 4.57
N ARG A 241 24.16 15.93 5.39
CA ARG A 241 23.95 17.38 5.24
C ARG A 241 24.94 18.10 4.32
N GLU A 242 25.98 17.42 3.84
CA GLU A 242 27.00 18.05 2.98
C GLU A 242 26.68 18.01 1.47
N ARG A 243 25.84 17.08 1.01
CA ARG A 243 25.51 16.99 -0.43
C ARG A 243 24.50 18.03 -0.92
N ARG A 244 23.77 18.70 -0.02
CA ARG A 244 22.73 19.68 -0.40
C ARG A 244 23.23 21.11 -0.56
N ARG A 245 24.47 21.42 -0.14
CA ARG A 245 25.09 22.75 -0.31
C ARG A 245 25.97 22.90 -1.57
N LYS A 246 26.33 21.81 -2.26
CA LYS A 246 27.17 21.85 -3.47
C LYS A 246 26.40 22.08 -4.79
N ARG A 247 25.07 21.95 -4.84
CA ARG A 247 24.29 22.17 -6.08
C ARG A 247 23.92 23.63 -6.38
N HIS A 248 24.18 24.57 -5.47
CA HIS A 248 23.79 25.97 -5.66
C HIS A 248 24.90 26.91 -6.14
N LYS A 249 26.12 26.42 -6.39
CA LYS A 249 27.27 27.25 -6.80
C LYS A 249 27.67 27.15 -8.28
N HIS A 250 26.96 26.39 -9.12
CA HIS A 250 27.38 26.17 -10.52
C HIS A 250 26.51 26.82 -11.61
N ARG A 251 25.67 27.80 -11.27
CA ARG A 251 24.89 28.56 -12.26
C ARG A 251 25.10 30.07 -12.12
N HIS A 252 26.35 30.50 -12.22
CA HIS A 252 26.69 31.83 -12.70
C HIS A 252 28.11 31.72 -13.23
N HIS A 253 28.25 31.59 -14.55
CA HIS A 253 29.37 32.02 -15.39
C HIS A 253 29.03 31.55 -16.81
N ARG A 254 28.38 32.43 -17.57
CA ARG A 254 28.58 32.44 -19.02
C ARG A 254 28.64 33.90 -19.44
N ASP A 255 29.87 34.27 -19.74
CA ASP A 255 30.34 35.56 -20.18
C ASP A 255 29.56 36.09 -21.38
N GLY A 256 29.31 37.40 -21.35
CA GLY A 256 29.29 38.17 -22.58
C GLY A 256 30.72 38.34 -23.09
N LYS A 257 30.91 38.11 -24.38
CA LYS A 257 32.02 38.66 -25.15
C LYS A 257 31.64 38.67 -26.62
N ALA A 258 31.78 39.88 -27.18
CA ALA A 258 31.89 40.28 -28.59
C ALA A 258 30.81 39.80 -29.56
#